data_AF-A0A966BI37-F1
#
_entry.id   AF-A0A966BI37-F1
#
_cell.length_a   1.000
_cell.length_b   1.000
_cell.length_c   1.000
_cell.angle_alpha   90.00
_cell.angle_beta   90.00
_cell.angle_gamma   90.00
#
_symmetry.space_group_name_H-M   'P 1'
#
loop_
_entity.id
_entity.type
_entity.pdbx_description
1 polymer ?
#
loop_
_entity_poly.entity_id
_entity_poly.type
_entity_poly.pdbx_seq_one_letter_code
_entity_poly.pdbx_strand_id
1 'polypeptide(L)' 'MVADRYAGNAQAVDMLVKKVRSGGSGSWGPMPMPAIPAEASDAEIKLLVTAVLATQ' A
#
# COMPACT_ATOMS: atom_id res chain seq x y z
N MET A 1 -6.15 -5.57 10.46
CA MET A 1 -4.78 -5.09 10.87
C MET A 1 -4.18 -3.99 9.98
N VAL A 2 -4.32 -4.01 8.65
CA VAL A 2 -3.97 -2.85 7.79
C VAL A 2 -5.20 -1.99 7.52
N ALA A 3 -6.32 -2.62 7.15
CA ALA A 3 -7.62 -1.97 6.99
C ALA A 3 -8.02 -1.14 8.22
N ASP A 4 -7.98 -1.74 9.42
CA ASP A 4 -8.31 -1.03 10.68
C ASP A 4 -7.42 0.18 10.96
N ARG A 5 -6.14 0.12 10.56
CA ARG A 5 -5.17 1.21 10.77
C ARG A 5 -5.44 2.41 9.87
N TYR A 6 -6.12 2.19 8.75
CA TYR A 6 -6.51 3.21 7.78
C TYR A 6 -8.01 3.41 7.68
N ALA A 7 -8.80 2.81 8.57
CA ALA A 7 -10.23 2.96 8.61
C ALA A 7 -10.60 4.45 8.75
N GLY A 8 -11.45 4.96 7.84
CA GLY A 8 -11.83 6.37 7.79
C GLY A 8 -10.82 7.30 7.11
N ASN A 9 -9.67 6.82 6.64
CA ASN A 9 -8.71 7.63 5.91
C ASN A 9 -8.95 7.54 4.40
N ALA A 10 -9.63 8.55 3.83
CA ALA A 10 -9.90 8.64 2.40
C ALA A 10 -8.63 8.76 1.53
N GLN A 11 -7.49 9.16 2.10
CA GLN A 11 -6.21 9.29 1.41
C GLN A 11 -5.33 8.03 1.53
N ALA A 12 -5.78 6.99 2.24
CA ALA A 12 -4.99 5.79 2.51
C ALA A 12 -4.56 5.09 1.21
N VAL A 13 -5.45 5.01 0.23
CA VAL A 13 -5.15 4.38 -1.06
C VAL A 13 -3.98 5.08 -1.75
N ASP A 14 -4.04 6.40 -1.93
CA ASP A 14 -2.99 7.13 -2.65
C ASP A 14 -1.66 7.15 -1.89
N MET A 15 -1.70 7.19 -0.55
CA MET A 15 -0.49 7.09 0.28
C MET A 15 0.17 5.72 0.16
N LEU A 16 -0.62 4.65 0.18
CA LEU A 16 -0.11 3.29 0.06
C LEU A 16 0.38 3.00 -1.36
N VAL A 17 -0.33 3.45 -2.40
CA VAL A 17 0.13 3.32 -3.78
C VAL A 17 1.51 3.95 -3.96
N LYS A 18 1.72 5.17 -3.43
CA LYS A 18 3.04 5.84 -3.48
C LYS A 18 4.11 5.04 -2.71
N LYS A 19 3.80 4.56 -1.51
CA LYS A 19 4.74 3.74 -0.72
C LYS A 19 5.08 2.42 -1.39
N VAL A 20 4.12 1.80 -2.05
CA VAL A 20 4.29 0.53 -2.77
C VAL A 20 5.17 0.74 -4.00
N ARG A 21 4.97 1.86 -4.72
CA ARG A 21 5.84 2.30 -5.84
C ARG A 21 7.26 2.58 -5.39
N SER A 22 7.45 3.36 -4.32
CA SER A 22 8.78 3.77 -3.87
C SER A 22 9.53 2.70 -3.07
N GLY A 23 8.82 1.66 -2.62
CA GLY A 23 9.29 0.84 -1.51
C GLY A 23 9.27 1.63 -0.19
N GLY A 24 9.43 0.91 0.92
CA GLY A 24 9.45 1.55 2.23
C GLY A 24 9.82 0.59 3.34
N SER A 25 10.46 1.09 4.41
CA SER A 25 10.76 0.31 5.60
C SER A 25 10.14 0.95 6.85
N GLY A 26 10.03 0.19 7.94
CA GLY A 26 9.66 0.71 9.26
C GLY A 26 8.16 0.96 9.49
N SER A 27 7.32 0.99 8.45
CA SER A 27 5.87 1.24 8.62
C SER A 27 5.11 0.06 9.24
N TRP A 28 5.59 -1.16 9.00
CA TRP A 28 4.96 -2.41 9.45
C TRP A 28 5.92 -3.33 10.18
N GLY A 29 7.16 -2.90 10.38
CA GLY A 29 8.21 -3.70 10.98
C GLY A 29 9.58 -3.35 10.39
N PRO A 30 10.63 -4.02 10.89
CA PRO A 30 12.00 -3.78 10.44
C PRO A 30 12.26 -4.27 9.01
N MET A 31 11.38 -5.11 8.46
CA MET A 31 11.53 -5.65 7.11
C MET A 31 11.29 -4.54 6.07
N PRO A 32 12.28 -4.19 5.24
CA PRO A 32 12.10 -3.25 4.15
C PRO A 32 11.26 -3.91 3.05
N MET A 33 10.20 -3.23 2.62
CA MET A 33 9.48 -3.57 1.40
C MET A 33 10.28 -3.01 0.20
N PRO A 34 10.75 -3.85 -0.72
CA PRO A 34 11.38 -3.39 -1.95
C PRO A 34 10.37 -2.65 -2.84
N ALA A 35 10.86 -1.72 -3.66
CA ALA A 35 10.03 -1.06 -4.66
C ALA A 35 9.44 -2.09 -5.63
N ILE A 36 8.15 -1.97 -5.94
CA ILE A 36 7.52 -2.83 -6.95
C ILE A 36 8.15 -2.55 -8.32
N PRO A 37 8.34 -3.58 -9.17
CA PRO A 37 8.90 -3.41 -10.50
C PRO A 37 8.18 -2.35 -11.33
N ALA A 38 8.93 -1.62 -12.15
CA ALA A 38 8.40 -0.49 -12.90
C ALA A 38 7.31 -0.90 -13.91
N GLU A 39 7.31 -2.17 -14.32
CA GLU A 39 6.32 -2.75 -15.23
C GLU A 39 4.93 -2.89 -14.59
N ALA A 40 4.83 -2.85 -13.25
CA ALA A 40 3.56 -2.83 -12.58
C ALA A 40 2.82 -1.52 -12.85
N SER A 41 1.57 -1.63 -13.29
CA SER A 41 0.75 -0.47 -13.60
C SER A 41 0.19 0.15 -12.32
N ASP A 42 0.06 1.48 -12.27
CA ASP A 42 -0.55 2.18 -11.13
C ASP A 42 -1.97 1.69 -10.84
N ALA A 43 -2.69 1.27 -11.89
CA ALA A 43 -4.02 0.68 -11.77
C ALA A 43 -4.02 -0.65 -10.99
N GLU A 44 -3.05 -1.52 -11.24
CA GLU A 44 -2.91 -2.81 -10.55
C GLU A 44 -2.50 -2.61 -9.09
N ILE A 45 -1.56 -1.68 -8.85
CA ILE A 45 -1.13 -1.32 -7.49
C ILE A 45 -2.32 -0.75 -6.71
N LYS A 46 -3.09 0.15 -7.32
CA LYS A 46 -4.29 0.73 -6.69
C LYS A 46 -5.36 -0.32 -6.41
N LEU A 47 -5.56 -1.28 -7.32
CA LEU A 47 -6.48 -2.40 -7.14
C LEU A 47 -6.06 -3.27 -5.95
N LEU A 48 -4.79 -3.66 -5.88
CA LEU A 48 -4.23 -4.45 -4.77
C LEU A 48 -4.35 -3.72 -3.44
N VAL A 49 -3.96 -2.44 -3.38
CA VAL A 49 -4.08 -1.62 -2.18
C VAL A 49 -5.53 -1.53 -1.72
N THR A 50 -6.46 -1.32 -2.66
CA THR A 50 -7.90 -1.25 -2.34
C THR A 50 -8.40 -2.59 -1.80
N ALA A 51 -7.99 -3.70 -2.40
CA ALA A 51 -8.36 -5.04 -1.92
C ALA A 51 -7.82 -5.32 -0.51
N VAL A 52 -6.57 -4.96 -0.22
CA VAL A 52 -5.94 -5.12 1.10
C VAL A 52 -6.60 -4.25 2.17
N LEU A 53 -7.05 -3.05 1.79
CA LEU A 53 -7.83 -2.17 2.68
C LEU A 53 -9.28 -2.64 2.87
N ALA A 54 -9.82 -3.41 1.92
CA ALA A 54 -11.19 -3.94 1.99
C ALA A 54 -11.27 -5.25 2.80
N THR A 55 -10.18 -6.02 2.88
CA THR A 55 -10.09 -7.21 3.74
C THR A 55 -9.95 -6.80 5.21
N GLN A 56 -11.03 -6.95 5.98
CA GLN A 56 -11.02 -6.86 7.45
C GLN A 56 -10.37 -8.10 8.08
#